data_AF-C2KX15-F1
#
_entry.id   AF-C2KX15-F1
#
_cell.length_a   1.000
_cell.length_b   1.000
_cell.length_c   1.000
_cell.angle_alpha   90.00
_cell.angle_beta   90.00
_cell.angle_gamma   90.00
#
_symmetry.space_group_name_H-M   'P 1'
#
loop_
_entity.id
_entity.type
_entity.pdbx_description
1 polymer ?
#
loop_
_entity_poly.entity_id
_entity_poly.type
_entity_poly.pdbx_seq_one_letter_code
_entity_poly.pdbx_strand_id
1 'polypeptide(L)'
;MHRKEMTKNRWLGVFFFCLYLIFLFYVLFFSELKGRGFMNRAEFSYNMEPFKEIFRFLFYWKQIGFAHALENLLGNIIGFCPLGFLLPSFSKRCRMYWYNTVMSGYLLSFGVEAIQLIFRAGSCDVDDIILNTLGTALGYVLFRLIQRERRRRKWKERSVLATSEKNGQREAWEP
;
A
#
# COMPACT_ATOMS: atom_id res chain seq x y z
N MET A 1 23.82 -0.40 23.70
CA MET A 1 22.74 -0.30 22.69
C MET A 1 21.94 0.98 22.94
N HIS A 2 22.10 2.02 22.12
CA HIS A 2 21.32 3.26 22.26
C HIS A 2 19.92 3.07 21.65
N ARG A 3 18.93 2.78 22.51
CA ARG A 3 17.51 2.81 22.14
C ARG A 3 17.16 4.28 21.89
N LYS A 4 17.15 4.70 20.62
CA LYS A 4 16.60 6.02 20.24
C LYS A 4 15.18 6.09 20.76
N GLU A 5 14.94 6.93 21.78
CA GLU A 5 13.60 7.22 22.24
C GLU A 5 12.79 7.75 21.06
N MET A 6 11.72 7.02 20.73
CA MET A 6 10.88 7.35 19.59
C MET A 6 10.01 8.54 19.98
N THR A 7 10.17 9.68 19.30
CA THR A 7 9.34 10.87 19.46
C THR A 7 7.85 10.52 19.46
N LYS A 8 7.03 11.10 20.35
CA LYS A 8 5.58 10.83 20.54
C LYS A 8 4.79 10.69 19.22
N ASN A 9 5.11 11.49 18.21
CA ASN A 9 4.47 11.47 16.88
C ASN A 9 4.69 10.16 16.09
N ARG A 10 5.80 9.45 16.35
CA ARG A 10 6.13 8.18 15.70
C ARG A 10 5.26 7.05 16.23
N TRP A 11 4.99 7.03 17.54
CA TRP A 11 4.08 6.05 18.16
C TRP A 11 2.65 6.20 17.65
N LEU A 12 2.18 7.44 17.51
CA LEU A 12 0.87 7.71 16.93
C LEU A 12 0.77 7.19 15.48
N GLY A 13 1.82 7.41 14.67
CA GLY A 13 1.87 6.87 13.31
C GLY A 13 1.87 5.33 13.24
N VAL A 14 2.59 4.67 14.16
CA VAL A 14 2.57 3.20 14.27
C VAL A 14 1.20 2.70 14.69
N PHE A 15 0.54 3.37 15.63
CA PHE A 15 -0.81 3.03 16.08
C PHE A 15 -1.82 3.07 14.92
N PHE A 16 -1.87 4.17 14.16
CA PHE A 16 -2.74 4.26 12.98
C PHE A 16 -2.38 3.26 11.89
N PHE A 17 -1.09 2.94 11.72
CA PHE A 17 -0.65 1.90 10.80
C PHE A 17 -1.15 0.51 11.22
N CYS A 18 -1.09 0.18 12.51
CA CYS A 18 -1.65 -1.07 13.02
C CYS A 18 -3.18 -1.13 12.86
N LEU A 19 -3.89 -0.04 13.15
CA LEU A 19 -5.33 0.05 12.90
C LEU A 19 -5.67 -0.15 11.42
N TYR A 20 -4.89 0.44 10.52
CA TYR A 20 -5.01 0.22 9.09
C TYR A 20 -4.79 -1.25 8.72
N LEU A 21 -3.78 -1.93 9.27
CA LEU A 21 -3.54 -3.35 8.98
C LEU A 21 -4.70 -4.24 9.47
N ILE A 22 -5.28 -3.93 10.63
CA ILE A 22 -6.47 -4.63 11.13
C ILE A 22 -7.66 -4.40 10.19
N PHE A 23 -7.86 -3.16 9.76
CA PHE A 23 -8.91 -2.83 8.80
C PHE A 23 -8.69 -3.51 7.44
N LEU A 24 -7.46 -3.53 6.93
CA LEU A 24 -7.10 -4.22 5.70
C LEU A 24 -7.40 -5.71 5.80
N PHE A 25 -6.98 -6.34 6.90
CA PHE A 25 -7.27 -7.76 7.14
C PHE A 25 -8.77 -8.02 7.21
N TYR A 26 -9.54 -7.16 7.89
CA TYR A 26 -10.99 -7.24 7.93
C TYR A 26 -11.61 -7.14 6.52
N VAL A 27 -11.17 -6.19 5.71
CA VAL A 27 -11.66 -6.03 4.33
C VAL A 27 -11.35 -7.28 3.51
N LEU A 28 -10.13 -7.80 3.56
CA LEU A 28 -9.74 -9.00 2.79
C LEU A 28 -10.57 -10.24 3.18
N PHE A 29 -10.79 -10.46 4.49
CA PHE A 29 -11.59 -11.61 4.94
C PHE A 29 -13.09 -11.42 4.69
N PHE A 30 -13.61 -10.22 4.93
CA PHE A 30 -15.06 -9.98 4.91
C PHE A 30 -15.59 -9.63 3.51
N SER A 31 -14.74 -9.11 2.62
CA SER A 31 -15.02 -8.98 1.17
C SER A 31 -15.40 -10.34 0.59
N GLU A 32 -14.58 -11.35 0.87
CA GLU A 32 -14.76 -12.71 0.37
C GLU A 32 -16.02 -13.38 0.94
N LEU A 33 -16.31 -13.12 2.23
CA LEU A 33 -17.52 -13.60 2.88
C LEU A 33 -18.81 -12.96 2.33
N LYS A 34 -18.74 -11.75 1.78
CA LYS A 34 -19.90 -11.06 1.17
C LYS A 34 -20.10 -11.41 -0.30
N GLY A 35 -19.02 -11.58 -1.05
CA GLY A 35 -19.06 -11.84 -2.50
C GLY A 35 -19.75 -13.15 -2.88
N ARG A 36 -19.78 -14.12 -1.95
CA ARG A 36 -20.51 -15.38 -2.11
C ARG A 36 -21.66 -15.39 -1.10
N GLY A 37 -22.89 -15.12 -1.57
CA GLY A 37 -24.08 -15.21 -0.73
C GLY A 37 -24.09 -16.52 0.07
N PHE A 38 -24.55 -16.45 1.32
CA PHE A 38 -24.57 -17.53 2.33
C PHE A 38 -25.02 -18.93 1.83
N MET A 39 -25.75 -18.98 0.71
CA MET A 39 -26.29 -20.18 0.04
C MET A 39 -25.26 -20.96 -0.81
N ASN A 40 -24.20 -20.33 -1.33
CA ASN A 40 -23.20 -20.97 -2.21
C ASN A 40 -21.96 -21.49 -1.44
N ARG A 41 -22.09 -21.79 -0.15
CA ARG A 41 -21.02 -22.35 0.68
C ARG A 41 -20.58 -23.78 0.30
N ALA A 42 -21.26 -24.41 -0.66
CA ALA A 42 -20.95 -25.77 -1.11
C ALA A 42 -19.86 -25.83 -2.19
N GLU A 43 -19.56 -24.74 -2.89
CA GLU A 43 -18.50 -24.71 -3.92
C GLU A 43 -17.30 -23.91 -3.43
N PHE A 44 -16.44 -24.58 -2.66
CA PHE A 44 -15.05 -24.15 -2.45
C PHE A 44 -14.34 -24.14 -3.80
N SER A 45 -14.40 -23.02 -4.53
CA SER A 45 -13.62 -22.86 -5.77
C SER A 45 -12.27 -22.26 -5.45
N TYR A 46 -11.21 -23.07 -5.49
CA TYR A 46 -9.85 -22.55 -5.45
C TYR A 46 -9.48 -22.07 -6.85
N ASN A 47 -9.14 -20.79 -7.00
CA ASN A 47 -8.61 -20.29 -8.27
C ASN A 47 -7.08 -20.18 -8.16
N MET A 48 -6.39 -21.22 -8.63
CA MET A 48 -4.93 -21.20 -8.74
C MET A 48 -4.46 -20.82 -10.14
N GLU A 49 -5.39 -20.51 -11.05
CA GLU A 49 -5.08 -20.10 -12.41
C GLU A 49 -4.85 -18.58 -12.43
N PRO A 50 -3.61 -18.12 -12.68
CA PRO A 50 -3.33 -16.70 -12.75
C PRO A 50 -4.13 -16.03 -13.86
N PHE A 51 -4.56 -14.81 -13.60
CA PHE A 51 -5.35 -13.91 -14.43
C PHE A 51 -6.80 -14.32 -14.72
N LYS A 52 -7.25 -15.48 -14.25
CA LYS A 52 -8.59 -15.99 -14.57
C LYS A 52 -9.68 -15.08 -14.02
N GLU A 53 -9.60 -14.72 -12.74
CA GLU A 53 -10.59 -13.90 -12.05
C GLU A 53 -10.47 -12.44 -12.51
N ILE A 54 -9.24 -11.96 -12.75
CA ILE A 54 -9.01 -10.65 -13.39
C ILE A 54 -9.74 -10.58 -14.74
N PHE A 55 -9.55 -11.57 -15.62
CA PHE A 55 -10.24 -11.59 -16.91
C PHE A 55 -11.74 -11.81 -16.78
N ARG A 56 -12.18 -12.61 -15.80
CA ARG A 56 -13.61 -12.78 -15.50
C ARG A 56 -14.24 -11.44 -15.18
N PHE A 57 -13.66 -10.67 -14.27
CA PHE A 57 -14.15 -9.34 -13.91
C PHE A 57 -13.99 -8.32 -15.04
N LEU A 58 -12.95 -8.40 -15.88
CA LEU A 58 -12.74 -7.44 -16.98
C LEU A 58 -13.65 -7.67 -18.19
N PHE A 59 -13.91 -8.93 -18.56
CA PHE A 59 -14.67 -9.26 -19.77
C PHE A 59 -16.14 -9.59 -19.49
N TYR A 60 -16.46 -10.08 -18.29
CA TYR A 60 -17.82 -10.47 -17.90
C TYR A 60 -18.44 -9.55 -16.84
N TRP A 61 -17.91 -8.32 -16.66
CA TRP A 61 -18.46 -7.34 -15.71
C TRP A 61 -19.94 -7.03 -15.92
N LYS A 62 -20.45 -7.13 -17.16
CA LYS A 62 -21.86 -6.88 -17.47
C LYS A 62 -22.76 -7.95 -16.86
N GLN A 63 -22.31 -9.21 -16.79
CA GLN A 63 -23.05 -10.30 -16.16
C GLN A 63 -22.87 -10.30 -14.63
N ILE A 64 -21.68 -9.96 -14.14
CA ILE A 64 -21.33 -10.00 -12.71
C ILE A 64 -21.84 -8.78 -11.95
N GLY A 65 -22.01 -7.66 -12.66
CA GLY A 65 -22.31 -6.35 -12.09
C GLY A 65 -21.06 -5.50 -11.97
N PHE A 66 -21.14 -4.29 -12.53
CA PHE A 66 -20.02 -3.34 -12.58
C PHE A 66 -19.46 -3.01 -11.19
N ALA A 67 -20.34 -2.81 -10.20
CA ALA A 67 -19.92 -2.48 -8.84
C ALA A 67 -19.08 -3.59 -8.19
N HIS A 68 -19.49 -4.85 -8.35
CA HIS A 68 -18.75 -5.99 -7.80
C HIS A 68 -17.43 -6.23 -8.51
N ALA A 69 -17.40 -6.12 -9.84
CA ALA A 69 -16.16 -6.21 -10.61
C ALA A 69 -15.16 -5.10 -10.20
N LEU A 70 -15.67 -3.89 -9.98
CA LEU A 70 -14.86 -2.75 -9.54
C LEU A 70 -14.34 -2.94 -8.11
N GLU A 71 -15.19 -3.41 -7.19
CA GLU A 71 -14.82 -3.65 -5.80
C GLU A 71 -13.70 -4.70 -5.68
N ASN A 72 -13.78 -5.81 -6.43
CA ASN A 72 -12.73 -6.84 -6.39
C ASN A 72 -11.42 -6.35 -7.03
N LEU A 73 -11.48 -5.80 -8.25
CA LEU A 73 -10.27 -5.37 -8.96
C LEU A 73 -9.61 -4.16 -8.30
N LEU A 74 -10.37 -3.10 -8.05
CA LEU A 74 -9.81 -1.86 -7.48
C LEU A 74 -9.72 -1.91 -5.96
N GLY A 75 -10.59 -2.62 -5.26
CA GLY A 75 -10.54 -2.71 -3.80
C GLY A 75 -9.23 -3.32 -3.32
N ASN A 76 -8.77 -4.38 -3.97
CA ASN A 76 -7.48 -5.03 -3.66
C ASN A 76 -6.29 -4.10 -3.96
N ILE A 77 -6.28 -3.44 -5.12
CA ILE A 77 -5.24 -2.45 -5.47
C ILE A 77 -5.23 -1.28 -4.47
N ILE A 78 -6.38 -0.66 -4.22
CA ILE A 78 -6.52 0.53 -3.36
C ILE A 78 -6.23 0.15 -1.90
N GLY A 79 -6.64 -1.03 -1.45
CA GLY A 79 -6.39 -1.54 -0.10
C GLY A 79 -4.91 -1.63 0.23
N PHE A 80 -4.07 -2.06 -0.72
CA PHE A 80 -2.62 -2.18 -0.55
C PHE A 80 -1.81 -0.93 -0.91
N CYS A 81 -2.41 0.08 -1.55
CA CYS A 81 -1.74 1.36 -1.82
C CYS A 81 -1.20 2.04 -0.54
N PRO A 82 -1.97 2.17 0.56
CA PRO A 82 -1.45 2.73 1.81
C PRO A 82 -0.29 1.94 2.39
N LEU A 83 -0.29 0.59 2.29
CA LEU A 83 0.85 -0.24 2.70
C LEU A 83 2.12 0.19 1.96
N GLY A 84 2.06 0.26 0.63
CA GLY A 84 3.16 0.68 -0.23
C GLY A 84 3.68 2.08 0.08
N PHE A 85 2.78 2.99 0.46
CA PHE A 85 3.11 4.37 0.81
C PHE A 85 3.74 4.50 2.21
N LEU A 86 3.19 3.81 3.20
CA LEU A 86 3.54 3.97 4.61
C LEU A 86 4.80 3.18 5.00
N LEU A 87 5.01 1.98 4.46
CA LEU A 87 6.19 1.14 4.78
C LEU A 87 7.54 1.87 4.64
N PRO A 88 7.86 2.56 3.52
CA PRO A 88 9.11 3.29 3.37
C PRO A 88 9.21 4.55 4.26
N SER A 89 8.10 5.00 4.86
CA SER A 89 8.10 6.07 5.86
C SER A 89 8.69 5.59 7.19
N PHE A 90 8.39 4.35 7.59
CA PHE A 90 8.87 3.77 8.85
C PHE A 90 10.22 3.05 8.75
N SER A 91 10.50 2.41 7.61
CA SER A 91 11.73 1.63 7.37
C SER A 91 12.66 2.29 6.36
N LYS A 92 13.92 2.53 6.78
CA LYS A 92 14.96 3.06 5.87
C LYS A 92 15.30 2.08 4.75
N ARG A 93 15.28 0.77 5.02
CA ARG A 93 15.57 -0.27 4.00
C ARG A 93 14.50 -0.29 2.90
N CYS A 94 13.23 -0.21 3.29
CA CYS A 94 12.10 -0.14 2.37
C CYS A 94 12.10 1.19 1.58
N ARG A 95 12.55 2.28 2.21
CA ARG A 95 12.74 3.57 1.51
C ARG A 95 13.80 3.48 0.42
N MET A 96 14.94 2.86 0.73
CA MET A 96 16.09 2.80 -0.18
C MET A 96 15.86 1.84 -1.33
N TYR A 97 15.28 0.68 -1.04
CA TYR A 97 15.10 -0.40 -2.00
C TYR A 97 13.61 -0.68 -2.22
N TRP A 98 13.12 -0.37 -3.41
CA TRP A 98 11.71 -0.52 -3.79
C TRP A 98 11.22 -1.96 -3.64
N TYR A 99 12.06 -2.95 -3.98
CA TYR A 99 11.72 -4.36 -3.94
C TYR A 99 11.38 -4.83 -2.52
N ASN A 100 11.96 -4.23 -1.48
CA ASN A 100 11.62 -4.58 -0.09
C ASN A 100 10.17 -4.22 0.25
N THR A 101 9.67 -3.08 -0.26
CA THR A 101 8.28 -2.69 -0.06
C THR A 101 7.35 -3.60 -0.85
N VAL A 102 7.65 -3.85 -2.13
CA VAL A 102 6.82 -4.71 -2.98
C VAL A 102 6.78 -6.15 -2.45
N MET A 103 7.92 -6.72 -2.05
CA MET A 103 7.97 -8.06 -1.45
C MET A 103 7.24 -8.15 -0.11
N SER A 104 7.21 -7.07 0.68
CA SER A 104 6.42 -7.07 1.91
C SER A 104 4.91 -7.12 1.60
N GLY A 105 4.45 -6.41 0.57
CA GLY A 105 3.06 -6.50 0.10
C GLY A 105 2.72 -7.88 -0.45
N TYR A 106 3.59 -8.45 -1.29
CA TYR A 106 3.46 -9.81 -1.81
C TYR A 106 3.37 -10.84 -0.68
N LEU A 107 4.32 -10.83 0.27
CA LEU A 107 4.35 -11.77 1.39
C LEU A 107 3.14 -11.61 2.32
N LEU A 108 2.67 -10.38 2.54
CA LEU A 108 1.46 -10.13 3.31
C LEU A 108 0.24 -10.73 2.61
N SER A 109 0.07 -10.44 1.31
CA SER A 109 -1.05 -10.97 0.53
C SER A 109 -1.01 -12.49 0.45
N PHE A 110 0.15 -13.07 0.14
CA PHE A 110 0.35 -14.52 0.14
C PHE A 110 0.05 -15.14 1.50
N GLY A 111 0.45 -14.51 2.60
CA GLY A 111 0.13 -14.96 3.94
C GLY A 111 -1.37 -14.94 4.23
N VAL A 112 -2.09 -13.91 3.77
CA VAL A 112 -3.55 -13.83 3.90
C VAL A 112 -4.23 -14.95 3.11
N GLU A 113 -3.87 -15.14 1.84
CA GLU A 113 -4.39 -16.24 1.00
C GLU A 113 -4.10 -17.62 1.61
N ALA A 114 -2.87 -17.82 2.13
CA ALA A 114 -2.49 -19.07 2.78
C ALA A 114 -3.32 -19.35 4.04
N ILE A 115 -3.63 -18.33 4.84
CA ILE A 115 -4.52 -18.46 6.00
C ILE A 115 -5.94 -18.79 5.53
N GLN A 116 -6.48 -18.08 4.55
CA GLN A 116 -7.82 -18.35 4.02
C GLN A 116 -7.94 -19.79 3.47
N LEU A 117 -6.88 -20.27 2.80
CA LEU A 117 -6.76 -21.64 2.31
C LEU A 117 -6.78 -22.68 3.45
N ILE A 118 -5.95 -22.49 4.48
CA ILE A 118 -5.83 -23.43 5.61
C ILE A 118 -7.12 -23.48 6.44
N PHE A 119 -7.70 -22.33 6.73
CA PHE A 119 -8.90 -22.23 7.56
C PHE A 119 -10.19 -22.46 6.78
N ARG A 120 -10.11 -22.75 5.47
CA ARG A 120 -11.26 -22.87 4.56
C ARG A 120 -12.21 -21.68 4.73
N ALA A 121 -11.62 -20.50 4.94
CA ALA A 121 -12.34 -19.28 5.28
C ALA A 121 -12.70 -18.45 4.04
N GLY A 122 -12.23 -18.86 2.85
CA GLY A 122 -12.51 -18.19 1.57
C GLY A 122 -11.98 -18.97 0.36
N SER A 123 -12.13 -18.39 -0.82
CA SER A 123 -11.40 -18.79 -2.03
C SER A 123 -9.98 -18.29 -1.93
N CYS A 124 -9.00 -19.17 -2.16
CA CYS A 124 -7.64 -18.72 -2.44
C CYS A 124 -7.60 -18.25 -3.90
N ASP A 125 -7.21 -17.00 -4.13
CA ASP A 125 -7.10 -16.43 -5.48
C ASP A 125 -5.71 -15.84 -5.72
N VAL A 126 -4.99 -16.43 -6.68
CA VAL A 126 -3.66 -15.95 -7.08
C VAL A 126 -3.75 -14.54 -7.66
N ASP A 127 -4.90 -14.17 -8.22
CA ASP A 127 -5.14 -12.82 -8.76
C ASP A 127 -5.15 -11.73 -7.70
N ASP A 128 -5.62 -12.04 -6.49
CA ASP A 128 -5.61 -11.09 -5.39
C ASP A 128 -4.19 -10.78 -4.93
N ILE A 129 -3.30 -11.78 -4.92
CA ILE A 129 -1.87 -11.57 -4.68
C ILE A 129 -1.28 -10.61 -5.73
N ILE A 130 -1.65 -10.77 -7.00
CA ILE A 130 -1.17 -9.92 -8.08
C ILE A 130 -1.68 -8.48 -7.91
N LEU A 131 -2.99 -8.30 -7.68
CA LEU A 131 -3.63 -7.00 -7.50
C LEU A 131 -3.10 -6.26 -6.26
N ASN A 132 -2.95 -6.97 -5.14
CA ASN A 132 -2.41 -6.43 -3.89
C ASN A 132 -0.93 -6.03 -4.03
N THR A 133 -0.14 -6.84 -4.74
CA THR A 133 1.25 -6.52 -5.05
C THR A 133 1.34 -5.28 -5.95
N LEU A 134 0.46 -5.16 -6.96
CA LEU A 134 0.36 -3.99 -7.81
C LEU A 134 -0.02 -2.73 -7.00
N GLY A 135 -1.02 -2.83 -6.13
CA GLY A 135 -1.40 -1.78 -5.20
C GLY A 135 -0.24 -1.30 -4.34
N THR A 136 0.53 -2.23 -3.77
CA THR A 136 1.73 -1.92 -2.99
C THR A 136 2.78 -1.18 -3.83
N ALA A 137 3.00 -1.61 -5.08
CA ALA A 137 3.93 -0.95 -5.99
C ALA A 137 3.50 0.49 -6.32
N LEU A 138 2.21 0.71 -6.62
CA LEU A 138 1.65 2.03 -6.89
C LEU A 138 1.77 2.95 -5.67
N GLY A 139 1.47 2.45 -4.47
CA GLY A 139 1.66 3.16 -3.21
C GLY A 139 3.11 3.61 -2.99
N TYR A 140 4.08 2.75 -3.30
CA TYR A 140 5.50 3.08 -3.23
C TYR A 140 5.89 4.17 -4.23
N VAL A 141 5.38 4.11 -5.46
CA VAL A 141 5.61 5.15 -6.48
C VAL A 141 5.08 6.49 -6.00
N LEU A 142 3.86 6.54 -5.44
CA LEU A 142 3.29 7.77 -4.86
C LEU A 142 4.17 8.33 -3.74
N PHE A 143 4.67 7.48 -2.84
CA PHE A 143 5.61 7.88 -1.80
C PHE A 143 6.88 8.51 -2.41
N ARG A 144 7.45 7.91 -3.46
CA ARG A 144 8.66 8.43 -4.12
C ARG A 144 8.43 9.78 -4.78
N LEU A 145 7.29 9.97 -5.43
CA LEU A 145 6.91 11.24 -6.06
C LEU A 145 6.79 12.36 -5.01
N ILE A 146 6.06 12.12 -3.93
CA ILE A 146 5.88 13.08 -2.84
C ILE A 146 7.23 13.41 -2.18
N GLN A 147 8.07 12.41 -1.92
CA GLN A 147 9.38 12.64 -1.31
C GLN A 147 10.38 13.32 -2.25
N ARG A 148 10.24 13.15 -3.57
CA ARG A 148 11.01 13.92 -4.56
C ARG A 148 10.63 15.38 -4.50
N GLU A 149 9.34 15.69 -4.47
CA GLU A 149 8.84 17.06 -4.42
C GLU A 149 9.19 17.77 -3.10
N ARG A 150 9.01 17.08 -1.96
CA ARG A 150 9.41 17.62 -0.64
C ARG A 150 10.90 17.94 -0.57
N ARG A 151 11.75 17.12 -1.19
CA ARG A 151 13.17 17.44 -1.30
C ARG A 151 13.37 18.69 -2.16
N ARG A 152 12.81 18.73 -3.36
CA ARG A 152 12.93 19.90 -4.27
C ARG A 152 12.57 21.22 -3.59
N ARG A 153 11.48 21.26 -2.82
CA ARG A 153 11.07 22.47 -2.06
C ARG A 153 12.11 22.89 -1.01
N LYS A 154 12.58 21.94 -0.19
CA LYS A 154 13.64 22.20 0.80
C LYS A 154 14.96 22.68 0.17
N TRP A 155 15.31 22.17 -1.01
CA TRP A 155 16.48 22.65 -1.76
C TRP A 155 16.29 24.10 -2.20
N LYS A 156 15.11 24.47 -2.72
CA LYS A 156 14.79 25.86 -3.10
C LYS A 156 14.83 26.82 -1.90
N GLU A 157 14.19 26.46 -0.79
CA GLU A 157 14.21 27.26 0.44
C GLU A 157 15.63 27.53 0.93
N ARG A 158 16.48 26.49 0.96
CA ARG A 158 17.89 26.62 1.36
C ARG A 158 18.70 27.49 0.40
N SER A 159 18.46 27.40 -0.92
CA SER A 159 19.15 28.26 -1.88
C SER A 159 18.77 29.73 -1.73
N VAL A 160 17.49 30.03 -1.45
CA VAL A 160 17.02 31.39 -1.22
C VAL A 160 17.64 31.97 0.05
N LEU A 161 17.64 31.21 1.15
CA LEU A 161 18.28 31.63 2.41
C LEU A 161 19.78 31.91 2.23
N ALA A 162 20.50 31.03 1.53
CA ALA A 162 21.93 31.20 1.26
C ALA A 162 22.25 32.43 0.39
N THR A 163 21.37 32.78 -0.57
CA THR A 163 21.52 34.01 -1.36
C THR A 163 21.21 35.26 -0.54
N SER A 164 20.18 35.22 0.30
CA SER A 164 19.82 36.33 1.19
C SER A 164 20.93 36.64 2.20
N GLU A 165 21.53 35.62 2.80
CA GLU A 165 22.68 35.78 3.71
C GLU A 165 23.89 36.42 3.00
N LYS A 166 24.19 35.98 1.76
CA LYS A 166 25.29 36.55 0.97
C LYS A 166 25.05 38.02 0.61
N ASN A 167 23.83 38.39 0.25
CA ASN A 167 23.50 39.78 -0.10
C ASN A 167 23.53 40.69 1.13
N GLY A 168 22.95 40.26 2.26
CA GLY A 168 23.00 41.04 3.51
C GLY A 168 24.43 41.20 4.05
N GLN A 169 25.31 40.20 3.85
CA GLN A 169 26.74 40.36 4.13
C GLN A 169 27.38 41.40 3.22
N ARG A 170 27.10 41.42 1.91
CA ARG A 170 27.65 42.43 0.99
C ARG A 170 27.23 43.85 1.37
N GLU A 171 25.95 44.06 1.64
CA GLU A 171 25.42 45.38 2.04
C GLU A 171 26.01 45.88 3.37
N ALA A 172 26.39 44.98 4.29
CA ALA A 172 27.04 45.36 5.55
C ALA A 172 28.51 45.82 5.40
N TRP A 173 29.14 45.56 4.24
CA TRP A 173 30.53 45.95 3.95
C TRP A 173 30.64 47.04 2.86
N GLU A 174 29.53 47.50 2.30
CA GLU A 174 29.47 48.62 1.36
C GLU A 174 29.13 49.92 2.13
N PRO A 175 30.09 50.87 2.27
CA PRO A 175 29.89 52.12 3.02
C PRO A 175 29.02 53.16 2.31
#